data_AF-A0A836QLZ5-F1
#
_entry.id   AF-A0A836QLZ5-F1
#
_cell.length_a   1.000
_cell.length_b   1.000
_cell.length_c   1.000
_cell.angle_alpha   90.00
_cell.angle_beta   90.00
_cell.angle_gamma   90.00
#
_symmetry.space_group_name_H-M   'P 1'
#
loop_
_entity.id
_entity.type
_entity.pdbx_description
1 polymer ?
#
loop_
_entity_poly.entity_id
_entity_poly.type
_entity_poly.pdbx_seq_one_letter_code
_entity_poly.pdbx_strand_id
1 'polypeptide(L)'
;MANILSSEERQERDEEFIRQYVELGGNATAAAKAIGVSASSASTTGNRMKKRLWQEIQIEIKSSIETHVPKALHGLVQLADGADSETVRLNAIKDLLDRGGLKPTEKQEIHQANNYENMSKEELEAELAPLRDQFLEDHLKNNNLHLITQEEFDQVEAILEHTMAIHVDGQQDH
;
A
#
# COMPACT_ATOMS: atom_id res chain seq x y z
N MET A 1 23.06 51.34 7.93
CA MET A 1 23.65 50.13 8.54
C MET A 1 22.55 49.07 8.59
N ALA A 2 22.79 47.87 8.06
CA ALA A 2 21.80 46.79 8.14
C ALA A 2 21.76 46.29 9.60
N ASN A 3 20.60 46.40 10.25
CA ASN A 3 20.41 45.88 11.59
C ASN A 3 20.41 44.33 11.50
N ILE A 4 21.50 43.70 11.93
CA ILE A 4 21.60 42.24 11.95
C ILE A 4 20.93 41.78 13.23
N LEU A 5 19.75 41.17 13.11
CA LEU A 5 19.04 40.57 14.23
C LEU A 5 19.88 39.44 14.84
N SER A 6 19.87 39.34 16.17
CA SER A 6 20.35 38.16 16.89
C SER A 6 19.61 36.90 16.43
N SER A 7 20.22 35.73 16.60
CA SER A 7 19.56 34.45 16.32
C SER A 7 18.25 34.29 17.09
N GLU A 8 18.22 34.75 18.34
CA GLU A 8 17.05 34.71 19.22
C GLU A 8 15.93 35.63 18.71
N GLU A 9 16.25 36.88 18.41
CA GLU A 9 15.29 37.85 17.87
C GLU A 9 14.72 37.40 16.51
N ARG A 10 15.52 36.70 15.70
CA ARG A 10 15.05 36.13 14.44
C ARG A 10 14.06 34.99 14.68
N GLN A 11 14.31 34.15 15.68
CA GLN A 11 13.40 33.06 16.04
C GLN A 11 12.07 33.60 16.57
N GLU A 12 12.11 34.57 17.49
CA GLU A 12 10.89 35.19 18.03
C GLU A 12 10.05 35.84 16.93
N ARG A 13 10.68 36.53 15.98
CA ARG A 13 9.99 37.08 14.80
C ARG A 13 9.39 36.02 13.88
N ASP A 14 10.04 34.86 13.77
CA ASP A 14 9.55 33.75 12.96
C ASP A 14 8.34 33.09 13.65
N GLU A 15 8.41 32.85 14.96
CA GLU A 15 7.30 32.34 15.78
C GLU A 15 6.09 33.26 15.74
N GLU A 16 6.31 34.58 15.89
CA GLU A 16 5.21 35.55 15.82
C GLU A 16 4.59 35.61 14.42
N PHE A 17 5.41 35.52 13.36
CA PHE A 17 4.89 35.44 12.00
C PHE A 17 4.00 34.21 11.81
N ILE A 18 4.41 33.05 12.34
CA ILE A 18 3.66 31.80 12.25
C ILE A 18 2.30 31.94 12.95
N ARG A 19 2.27 32.43 14.19
CA ARG A 19 1.03 32.67 14.94
C ARG A 19 0.08 33.60 14.19
N GLN A 20 0.57 34.76 13.78
CA GLN A 20 -0.22 35.75 13.04
C GLN A 20 -0.71 35.21 11.68
N TYR A 21 0.08 34.37 11.01
CA TYR A 21 -0.31 33.76 9.75
C TYR A 21 -1.52 32.84 9.91
N VAL A 22 -1.55 32.03 10.97
CA VAL A 22 -2.67 31.13 11.26
C VAL A 22 -3.90 31.91 11.70
N GLU A 23 -3.74 32.90 12.60
CA GLU A 23 -4.84 33.72 13.12
C GLU A 23 -5.52 34.57 12.04
N LEU A 24 -4.74 35.11 11.09
CA LEU A 24 -5.23 35.93 9.97
C LEU A 24 -5.70 35.09 8.76
N GLY A 25 -5.97 33.80 8.96
CA GLY A 25 -6.53 32.93 7.92
C GLY A 25 -5.62 32.68 6.73
N GLY A 26 -4.29 32.67 6.95
CA GLY A 26 -3.31 32.35 5.91
C GLY A 26 -2.89 33.54 5.03
N ASN A 27 -3.16 34.77 5.44
CA ASN A 27 -2.73 35.98 4.73
C ASN A 27 -1.28 36.39 5.09
N ALA A 28 -0.32 36.00 4.24
CA ALA A 28 1.11 36.25 4.46
C ALA A 28 1.47 37.75 4.51
N THR A 29 0.78 38.59 3.74
CA THR A 29 1.04 40.03 3.72
C THR A 29 0.56 40.69 4.99
N ALA A 30 -0.60 40.26 5.50
CA ALA A 30 -1.15 40.78 6.76
C ALA A 30 -0.29 40.34 7.95
N ALA A 31 0.12 39.06 8.01
CA ALA A 31 1.03 38.55 9.03
C ALA A 31 2.39 39.28 9.02
N ALA A 32 2.95 39.57 7.83
CA ALA A 32 4.18 40.35 7.71
C ALA A 32 4.02 41.77 8.27
N LYS A 33 2.87 42.42 8.06
CA LYS A 33 2.59 43.75 8.65
C LYS A 33 2.45 43.67 10.17
N ALA A 34 1.83 42.62 10.69
CA ALA A 34 1.64 42.41 12.12
C ALA A 34 2.99 42.32 12.88
N ILE A 35 3.99 41.66 12.28
CA ILE A 35 5.37 41.60 12.84
C ILE A 35 6.22 42.85 12.55
N GLY A 36 5.62 43.95 12.07
CA GLY A 36 6.30 45.23 11.85
C GLY A 36 7.01 45.40 10.50
N VAL A 37 6.77 44.55 9.49
CA VAL A 37 7.32 44.78 8.13
C VAL A 37 6.58 45.94 7.46
N SER A 38 7.33 46.84 6.81
CA SER A 38 6.77 47.97 6.07
C SER A 38 5.77 47.52 5.01
N ALA A 39 4.74 48.33 4.77
CA ALA A 39 3.66 47.98 3.84
C ALA A 39 4.17 47.71 2.41
N SER A 40 5.21 48.43 1.96
CA SER A 40 5.82 48.25 0.64
C SER A 40 6.54 46.92 0.48
N SER A 41 7.07 46.35 1.57
CA SER A 41 7.86 45.12 1.56
C SER A 41 7.12 43.91 2.14
N ALA A 42 5.94 44.11 2.72
CA ALA A 42 5.17 43.08 3.42
C ALA A 42 4.78 41.91 2.51
N SER A 43 4.39 42.16 1.26
CA SER A 43 4.03 41.09 0.31
C SER A 43 5.20 40.18 -0.03
N THR A 44 6.35 40.77 -0.41
CA THR A 44 7.55 40.02 -0.77
C THR A 44 8.14 39.29 0.44
N THR A 45 8.22 39.98 1.57
CA THR A 45 8.77 39.40 2.81
C THR A 45 7.87 38.31 3.37
N GLY A 46 6.55 38.53 3.41
CA GLY A 46 5.58 37.55 3.86
C GLY A 46 5.61 36.27 3.02
N ASN A 47 5.64 36.38 1.69
CA ASN A 47 5.76 35.20 0.82
C ASN A 47 7.07 34.43 1.04
N ARG A 48 8.19 35.13 1.24
CA ARG A 48 9.47 34.50 1.55
C ARG A 48 9.43 33.79 2.91
N MET A 49 8.88 34.43 3.93
CA MET A 49 8.74 33.85 5.28
C MET A 49 7.82 32.63 5.25
N LYS A 50 6.66 32.71 4.60
CA LYS A 50 5.74 31.57 4.41
C LYS A 50 6.43 30.36 3.79
N LYS A 51 7.21 30.56 2.72
CA LYS A 51 7.92 29.45 2.05
C LYS A 51 8.98 28.82 2.96
N ARG A 52 9.73 29.66 3.69
CA ARG A 52 10.78 29.20 4.60
C ARG A 52 10.23 28.48 5.83
N LEU A 53 9.14 28.98 6.39
CA LEU A 53 8.55 28.54 7.66
C LEU A 53 7.35 27.60 7.45
N TRP A 54 7.21 26.99 6.27
CA TRP A 54 6.00 26.25 5.93
C TRP A 54 5.78 25.04 6.84
N GLN A 55 6.86 24.35 7.22
CA GLN A 55 6.76 23.18 8.08
C GLN A 55 6.25 23.57 9.47
N GLU A 56 6.80 24.63 10.05
CA GLU A 56 6.40 25.16 11.34
C GLU A 56 4.97 25.72 11.30
N ILE A 57 4.58 26.36 10.20
CA ILE A 57 3.19 26.77 9.96
C ILE A 57 2.24 25.56 9.97
N GLN A 58 2.61 24.43 9.35
CA GLN A 58 1.76 23.24 9.37
C GLN A 58 1.60 22.68 10.79
N ILE A 59 2.66 22.71 11.60
CA ILE A 59 2.62 22.30 13.00
C ILE A 59 1.67 23.21 13.79
N GLU A 60 1.77 24.52 13.60
CA GLU A 60 0.91 25.49 14.29
C GLU A 60 -0.56 25.35 13.86
N ILE A 61 -0.84 25.12 12.57
CA ILE A 61 -2.20 24.87 12.08
C ILE A 61 -2.80 23.64 12.76
N LYS A 62 -2.03 22.56 12.87
CA LYS A 62 -2.48 21.34 13.54
C LYS A 62 -2.77 21.59 15.02
N SER A 63 -1.84 22.25 15.72
CA SER A 63 -2.00 22.63 17.13
C SER A 63 -3.25 23.51 17.33
N SER A 64 -3.44 24.51 16.47
CA SER A 64 -4.61 25.38 16.50
C SER A 64 -5.91 24.58 16.31
N ILE A 65 -5.97 23.63 15.38
CA ILE A 65 -7.14 22.75 15.22
C ILE A 65 -7.40 21.94 16.50
N GLU A 66 -6.37 21.36 17.11
CA GLU A 66 -6.48 20.58 18.35
C GLU A 66 -7.13 21.40 19.47
N THR A 67 -6.79 22.70 19.60
CA THR A 67 -7.44 23.58 20.58
C THR A 67 -8.93 23.84 20.30
N HIS A 68 -9.37 23.73 19.04
CA HIS A 68 -10.77 23.90 18.65
C HIS A 68 -11.59 22.60 18.77
N VAL A 69 -10.94 21.44 18.88
CA VAL A 69 -11.60 20.13 18.98
C VAL A 69 -12.63 20.07 20.13
N PRO A 70 -12.33 20.52 21.37
CA PRO A 70 -13.31 20.48 22.46
C PRO A 70 -14.58 21.30 22.16
N LYS A 71 -14.42 22.47 21.52
CA LYS A 71 -15.53 23.33 21.12
C LYS A 71 -16.36 22.68 20.01
N ALA A 72 -15.71 22.09 19.02
CA ALA A 72 -16.37 21.36 17.95
C ALA A 72 -17.15 20.14 18.48
N LEU A 73 -16.57 19.39 19.43
CA LEU A 73 -17.23 18.27 20.10
C LEU A 73 -18.48 18.73 20.86
N HIS A 74 -18.39 19.83 21.60
CA HIS A 74 -19.54 20.40 22.29
C HIS A 74 -20.67 20.79 21.32
N GLY A 75 -20.33 21.43 20.20
CA GLY A 75 -21.29 21.76 19.15
C GLY A 75 -21.95 20.53 18.53
N LEU A 76 -21.18 19.45 18.31
CA LEU A 76 -21.72 18.19 17.79
C LEU A 76 -22.76 17.57 18.74
N VAL A 77 -22.50 17.59 20.06
CA VAL A 77 -23.45 17.12 21.08
C VAL A 77 -24.73 17.97 21.06
N GLN A 78 -24.61 19.29 21.00
CA GLN A 78 -25.77 20.18 20.92
C GLN A 78 -26.63 19.92 19.68
N LEU A 79 -26.02 19.62 18.53
CA LEU A 79 -26.73 19.25 17.31
C LEU A 79 -27.45 17.91 17.44
N ALA A 80 -26.83 16.94 18.12
CA ALA A 80 -27.46 15.64 18.40
C ALA A 80 -28.67 15.78 19.34
N ASP A 81 -28.60 16.66 20.34
CA ASP A 81 -29.67 16.83 21.32
C ASP A 81 -30.83 17.68 20.79
N GLY A 82 -30.54 18.74 20.04
CA GLY A 82 -31.49 19.84 19.86
C GLY A 82 -31.66 20.39 18.45
N ALA A 83 -31.02 19.84 17.41
CA ALA A 83 -31.19 20.39 16.05
C ALA A 83 -32.64 20.28 15.55
N ASP A 84 -33.18 21.34 14.94
CA ASP A 84 -34.55 21.32 14.39
C ASP A 84 -34.71 20.33 13.23
N SER A 85 -33.66 20.19 12.41
CA SER A 85 -33.62 19.24 11.31
C SER A 85 -33.31 17.83 11.81
N GLU A 86 -34.26 16.90 11.62
CA GLU A 86 -34.07 15.49 11.93
C GLU A 86 -32.87 14.88 11.20
N THR A 87 -32.61 15.29 9.96
CA THR A 87 -31.44 14.83 9.20
C THR A 87 -30.13 15.27 9.84
N VAL A 88 -30.04 16.53 10.29
CA VAL A 88 -28.84 17.05 10.98
C VAL A 88 -28.64 16.32 12.31
N ARG A 89 -29.73 16.11 13.07
CA ARG A 89 -29.73 15.38 14.33
C ARG A 89 -29.25 13.93 14.16
N LEU A 90 -29.83 13.21 13.20
CA LEU A 90 -29.47 11.83 12.89
C LEU A 90 -28.00 11.72 12.48
N ASN A 91 -27.52 12.63 11.63
CA ASN A 91 -26.12 12.66 11.24
C ASN A 91 -25.21 12.93 12.43
N ALA A 92 -25.53 13.90 13.30
CA ALA A 92 -24.75 14.19 14.50
C ALA A 92 -24.69 12.99 15.47
N ILE A 93 -25.82 12.30 15.67
CA ILE A 93 -25.88 11.07 16.49
C ILE A 93 -25.02 9.96 15.87
N LYS A 94 -25.15 9.71 14.57
CA LYS A 94 -24.33 8.72 13.86
C LYS A 94 -22.84 9.03 13.99
N ASP A 95 -22.48 10.29 13.81
CA ASP A 95 -21.11 10.81 13.95
C ASP A 95 -20.53 10.60 15.36
N LEU A 96 -21.35 10.70 16.41
CA LEU A 96 -20.95 10.40 17.79
C LEU A 96 -20.75 8.89 18.00
N LEU A 97 -21.65 8.06 17.47
CA LEU A 97 -21.54 6.59 17.56
C LEU A 97 -20.31 6.06 16.82
N ASP A 98 -20.06 6.58 15.61
CA ASP A 98 -18.91 6.21 14.79
C ASP A 98 -17.59 6.57 15.48
N ARG A 99 -17.51 7.76 16.11
CA ARG A 99 -16.34 8.18 16.91
C ARG A 99 -16.20 7.44 18.22
N GLY A 100 -17.31 6.98 18.81
CA GLY A 100 -17.34 6.13 20.00
C GLY A 100 -16.89 4.69 19.75
N GLY A 101 -16.57 4.32 18.50
CA GLY A 101 -16.19 2.96 18.13
C GLY A 101 -17.37 1.98 18.15
N LEU A 102 -18.60 2.47 18.15
CA LEU A 102 -19.82 1.66 18.14
C LEU A 102 -20.30 1.33 16.71
N LYS A 103 -19.56 1.78 15.69
CA LYS A 103 -19.84 1.41 14.30
C LYS A 103 -19.58 -0.09 14.11
N PRO A 104 -20.53 -0.86 13.55
CA PRO A 104 -20.28 -2.23 13.13
C PRO A 104 -19.06 -2.29 12.22
N THR A 105 -18.13 -3.21 12.52
CA THR A 105 -16.93 -3.40 11.70
C THR A 105 -17.35 -3.79 10.29
N GLU A 106 -16.93 -3.02 9.28
CA GLU A 106 -17.12 -3.41 7.89
C GLU A 106 -16.23 -4.62 7.62
N LYS A 107 -16.85 -5.80 7.51
CA LYS A 107 -16.15 -7.02 7.10
C LYS A 107 -16.11 -7.03 5.58
N GLN A 108 -14.91 -6.90 5.03
CA GLN A 108 -14.69 -7.08 3.61
C GLN A 108 -14.34 -8.56 3.38
N GLU A 109 -15.26 -9.31 2.80
CA GLU A 109 -14.97 -10.68 2.34
C GLU A 109 -14.15 -10.58 1.05
N ILE A 110 -12.83 -10.78 1.17
CA ILE A 110 -11.96 -10.91 0.00
C ILE A 110 -12.12 -12.34 -0.50
N HIS A 111 -13.00 -12.54 -1.47
CA HIS A 111 -12.95 -13.73 -2.30
C HIS A 111 -11.71 -13.60 -3.19
N GLN A 112 -10.63 -14.28 -2.83
CA GLN A 112 -9.58 -14.56 -3.81
C GLN A 112 -10.26 -15.39 -4.89
N ALA A 113 -10.40 -14.83 -6.08
CA ALA A 113 -10.80 -15.62 -7.24
C ALA A 113 -9.66 -16.61 -7.50
N ASN A 114 -9.76 -17.81 -6.95
CA ASN A 114 -8.91 -18.91 -7.37
C ASN A 114 -9.26 -19.11 -8.85
N ASN A 115 -8.33 -18.80 -9.76
CA ASN A 115 -8.56 -18.97 -11.20
C ASN A 115 -8.96 -20.43 -11.54
N TYR A 116 -8.66 -21.38 -10.64
CA TYR A 116 -8.99 -22.79 -10.75
C TYR A 116 -10.40 -23.18 -10.25
N GLU A 117 -11.12 -22.32 -9.54
CA GLU A 117 -12.44 -22.66 -8.96
C GLU A 117 -13.53 -22.88 -10.02
N ASN A 118 -13.37 -22.29 -11.21
CA ASN A 118 -14.34 -22.41 -12.32
C ASN A 118 -13.75 -23.08 -13.58
N MET A 119 -12.52 -23.59 -13.54
CA MET A 119 -11.94 -24.28 -14.70
C MET A 119 -12.53 -25.68 -14.83
N SER A 120 -12.77 -26.12 -16.08
CA SER A 120 -13.21 -27.49 -16.30
C SER A 120 -12.05 -28.46 -16.02
N LYS A 121 -12.39 -29.73 -15.75
CA LYS A 121 -11.39 -30.77 -15.49
C LYS A 121 -10.41 -30.90 -16.67
N GLU A 122 -10.89 -30.75 -17.88
CA GLU A 122 -10.11 -30.84 -19.12
C GLU A 122 -9.10 -29.70 -19.25
N GLU A 123 -9.48 -28.48 -18.88
CA GLU A 123 -8.59 -27.31 -18.89
C GLU A 123 -7.49 -27.42 -17.83
N LEU A 124 -7.84 -27.93 -16.64
CA LEU A 124 -6.87 -28.22 -15.57
C LEU A 124 -5.86 -29.30 -16.00
N GLU A 125 -6.33 -30.36 -16.66
CA GLU A 125 -5.46 -31.43 -17.17
C GLU A 125 -4.52 -30.92 -18.28
N ALA A 126 -5.00 -30.00 -19.14
CA ALA A 126 -4.18 -29.39 -20.18
C ALA A 126 -3.06 -28.50 -19.61
N GLU A 127 -3.32 -27.73 -18.55
CA GLU A 127 -2.27 -26.95 -17.86
C GLU A 127 -1.28 -27.85 -17.08
N LEU A 128 -1.73 -28.99 -16.55
CA LEU A 128 -0.88 -29.94 -15.84
C LEU A 128 0.02 -30.77 -16.76
N ALA A 129 -0.41 -31.03 -18.00
CA ALA A 129 0.34 -31.83 -18.97
C ALA A 129 1.79 -31.36 -19.20
N PRO A 130 2.09 -30.07 -19.49
CA PRO A 130 3.47 -29.63 -19.69
C PRO A 130 4.32 -29.78 -18.44
N LEU A 131 3.75 -29.56 -17.24
CA LEU A 131 4.47 -29.72 -15.98
C LEU A 131 4.81 -31.19 -15.71
N ARG A 132 3.88 -32.09 -16.01
CA ARG A 132 4.09 -33.55 -15.92
C ARG A 132 5.18 -34.01 -16.87
N ASP A 133 5.15 -33.53 -18.12
CA ASP A 133 6.10 -33.95 -19.15
C ASP A 133 7.51 -33.43 -18.81
N GLN A 134 7.63 -32.19 -18.32
CA GLN A 134 8.89 -31.66 -17.82
C GLN A 134 9.44 -32.44 -16.62
N PHE A 135 8.59 -32.77 -15.65
CA PHE A 135 8.99 -33.61 -14.52
C PHE A 135 9.48 -34.99 -14.96
N LEU A 136 8.80 -35.59 -15.94
CA LEU A 136 9.17 -36.90 -16.49
C LEU A 136 10.53 -36.82 -17.19
N GLU A 137 10.78 -35.79 -18.00
CA GLU A 137 12.08 -35.59 -18.66
C GLU A 137 13.21 -35.45 -17.65
N ASP A 138 13.02 -34.64 -16.61
CA ASP A 138 14.04 -34.44 -15.56
C ASP A 138 14.31 -35.75 -14.81
N HIS A 139 13.26 -36.51 -14.49
CA HIS A 139 13.40 -37.81 -13.84
C HIS A 139 14.16 -38.82 -14.71
N LEU A 140 13.87 -38.87 -16.01
CA LEU A 140 14.56 -39.75 -16.96
C LEU A 140 16.04 -39.39 -17.10
N LYS A 141 16.35 -38.09 -17.26
CA LYS A 141 17.74 -37.59 -17.33
C LYS A 141 18.53 -37.92 -16.06
N ASN A 142 17.95 -37.69 -14.88
CA ASN A 142 18.64 -37.91 -13.61
C ASN A 142 18.96 -39.39 -13.34
N ASN A 143 18.17 -40.31 -13.90
CA ASN A 143 18.34 -41.74 -13.70
C ASN A 143 18.97 -42.45 -14.92
N ASN A 144 19.44 -41.70 -15.93
CA ASN A 144 19.93 -42.24 -17.22
C ASN A 144 18.96 -43.22 -17.89
N LEU A 145 17.65 -42.97 -17.74
CA LEU A 145 16.59 -43.75 -18.34
C LEU A 145 16.15 -43.08 -19.64
N HIS A 146 15.72 -43.88 -20.61
CA HIS A 146 15.07 -43.39 -21.83
C HIS A 146 13.77 -44.16 -22.04
N LEU A 147 12.76 -43.48 -22.58
CA LEU A 147 11.52 -44.13 -22.96
C LEU A 147 11.78 -44.88 -24.27
N ILE A 148 11.43 -46.16 -24.29
CA ILE A 148 11.38 -46.99 -25.49
C ILE A 148 9.93 -47.33 -25.78
N THR A 149 9.61 -47.44 -27.06
CA THR A 149 8.30 -47.97 -27.47
C THR A 149 8.24 -49.47 -27.22
N GLN A 150 7.03 -50.01 -27.14
CA GLN A 150 6.83 -51.45 -26.93
C GLN A 150 7.48 -52.27 -28.06
N GLU A 151 7.38 -51.80 -29.30
CA GLU A 151 8.00 -52.45 -30.46
C GLU A 151 9.52 -52.47 -30.39
N GLU A 152 10.15 -51.39 -29.90
CA GLU A 152 11.60 -51.33 -29.69
C GLU A 152 12.04 -52.26 -28.55
N PHE A 153 11.25 -52.38 -27.49
CA PHE A 153 11.50 -53.33 -26.42
C PHE A 153 11.46 -54.77 -26.94
N ASP A 154 10.41 -55.14 -27.68
CA ASP A 154 10.24 -56.49 -28.22
C ASP A 154 11.37 -56.87 -29.21
N GLN A 155 11.88 -55.90 -29.98
CA GLN A 155 13.05 -56.11 -30.86
C GLN A 155 14.34 -56.37 -30.07
N VAL A 156 14.58 -55.62 -29.00
CA VAL A 156 15.75 -55.83 -28.13
C VAL A 156 15.66 -57.18 -27.43
N GLU A 157 14.46 -57.56 -26.96
CA GLU A 157 14.20 -58.86 -26.34
C GLU A 157 14.49 -60.01 -27.32
N ALA A 158 13.99 -59.93 -28.56
CA ALA A 158 14.26 -60.93 -29.60
C ALA A 158 15.75 -61.05 -29.95
N ILE A 159 16.49 -59.93 -29.98
CA ILE A 159 17.94 -59.93 -30.22
C ILE A 159 18.69 -60.56 -29.04
N LEU A 160 18.27 -60.29 -27.80
CA LEU A 160 18.85 -60.91 -26.60
C LEU A 160 18.62 -62.42 -26.58
N GLU A 161 17.42 -62.88 -26.89
CA GLU A 161 17.09 -64.30 -27.00
C GLU A 161 17.95 -65.01 -28.06
N HIS A 162 18.12 -64.40 -29.23
CA HIS A 162 18.97 -64.94 -30.29
C HIS A 162 20.45 -64.98 -29.90
N THR A 163 20.94 -63.92 -29.23
CA THR A 163 22.35 -63.83 -28.79
C THR A 163 22.66 -64.82 -27.66
N MET A 164 21.71 -65.04 -26.75
CA MET A 164 21.81 -66.08 -25.71
C MET A 164 21.81 -67.48 -26.31
N ALA A 165 20.98 -67.76 -27.32
CA ALA A 165 20.98 -69.04 -28.02
C ALA A 165 22.34 -69.35 -28.69
N ILE A 166 22.97 -68.35 -29.30
CA ILE A 166 24.30 -68.50 -29.92
C ILE A 166 25.40 -68.75 -28.88
N HIS A 167 25.33 -68.13 -27.70
CA HIS A 167 26.31 -68.37 -26.62
C HIS A 167 26.17 -69.75 -25.96
N VAL A 168 24.98 -70.37 -25.98
CA VAL A 168 24.77 -71.73 -25.49
C VAL A 168 25.37 -72.78 -26.44
N ASP A 169 25.30 -72.55 -27.76
CA ASP A 169 25.93 -73.43 -28.76
C ASP A 169 27.46 -73.23 -28.85
N GLY A 170 27.97 -72.03 -28.56
CA GLY A 170 29.41 -71.71 -28.60
C GLY A 170 30.26 -72.23 -27.43
N GLN A 171 29.65 -72.83 -26.39
CA GLN A 171 30.37 -73.49 -25.28
C GLN A 171 30.40 -75.03 -25.40
N GLN A 172 29.90 -75.61 -26.49
CA GLN A 172 29.95 -77.06 -26.71
C GLN A 172 31.03 -77.53 -27.71
N ASP A 173 31.73 -76.61 -28.39
CA ASP A 173 32.87 -76.96 -29.24
C ASP A 173 34.10 -76.09 -28.88
N HIS A 174 35.00 -76.69 -28.08
CA HIS A 174 36.37 -76.29 -27.65
C HIS A 174 36.59 -75.85 -26.19
#